data_AF-A0A0S9KES2-F1
#
_entry.id   AF-A0A0S9KES2-F1
#
_cell.length_a   1.000
_cell.length_b   1.000
_cell.length_c   1.000
_cell.angle_alpha   90.00
_cell.angle_beta   90.00
_cell.angle_gamma   90.00
#
_symmetry.space_group_name_H-M   'P 1'
#
loop_
_entity.id
_entity.type
_entity.pdbx_description
1 polymer ?
#
loop_
_entity_poly.entity_id
_entity_poly.type
_entity_poly.pdbx_seq_one_letter_code
_entity_poly.pdbx_strand_id
1 'polypeptide(L)'
;MSKFDTSIHTNRAANGRADFRTFAAAQTTIRENVSAADVSDWLARNGKTLGLTATEEFADRLNQAHADNDLVRADLYRELFEEEHGYSDEDATRVSALINELAASGRVDVAVSLEKVLGLHVAAPVTPVAVPTPARAAQTTPTTTYSFPNAAEAARLGSFHDTVITDDGTVFRRSGAGAQPTYDTSQIRIQTTRPLDDDEMRRFAKALGYAHAATVRGEALGDPTRETPSSFIFWFDSTKAHTSDVVSALGKSEDDLPDILENGSPVRMTDRAGTGTAGTRLVPPFGSDIEFEIYYDAAV
;
A
#
# COMPACT_ATOMS: atom_id res chain seq x y z
N MET A 1 -44.81 -10.26 -27.48
CA MET A 1 -44.27 -10.13 -26.11
C MET A 1 -42.85 -10.66 -26.14
N SER A 2 -41.91 -9.77 -25.82
CA SER A 2 -40.49 -9.86 -26.11
C SER A 2 -39.78 -10.89 -25.22
N LYS A 3 -39.01 -11.80 -25.82
CA LYS A 3 -37.97 -12.56 -25.13
C LYS A 3 -36.71 -11.68 -25.12
N PHE A 4 -36.24 -11.33 -23.93
CA PHE A 4 -34.92 -10.74 -23.80
C PHE A 4 -33.88 -11.88 -23.89
N ASP A 5 -33.21 -11.95 -25.03
CA ASP A 5 -31.92 -12.65 -25.16
C ASP A 5 -30.88 -11.79 -24.46
N THR A 6 -30.38 -12.24 -23.32
CA THR A 6 -29.21 -11.65 -22.67
C THR A 6 -27.99 -12.42 -23.17
N SER A 7 -27.32 -11.90 -24.19
CA SER A 7 -26.02 -12.41 -24.63
C SER A 7 -24.95 -12.05 -23.60
N ILE A 8 -24.43 -13.06 -22.89
CA ILE A 8 -23.24 -12.94 -22.04
C ILE A 8 -22.03 -12.79 -22.97
N HIS A 9 -21.41 -11.63 -22.97
CA HIS A 9 -20.11 -11.43 -23.62
C HIS A 9 -19.00 -11.81 -22.63
N THR A 10 -18.53 -13.05 -22.72
CA THR A 10 -17.25 -13.44 -22.11
C THR A 10 -16.11 -12.94 -22.98
N ASN A 11 -15.31 -12.00 -22.46
CA ASN A 11 -14.01 -11.66 -23.06
C ASN A 11 -13.01 -12.78 -22.74
N ARG A 12 -13.16 -13.93 -23.40
CA ARG A 12 -12.20 -15.04 -23.36
C ARG A 12 -11.56 -15.16 -24.74
N ALA A 13 -10.25 -14.94 -24.85
CA ALA A 13 -9.53 -15.40 -26.03
C ALA A 13 -9.63 -16.93 -26.09
N ALA A 14 -9.81 -17.49 -27.29
CA ALA A 14 -10.06 -18.92 -27.52
C ALA A 14 -8.93 -19.87 -27.04
N ASN A 15 -7.81 -19.33 -26.56
CA ASN A 15 -6.66 -20.08 -26.06
C ASN A 15 -6.51 -20.03 -24.52
N GLY A 16 -7.45 -19.43 -23.79
CA GLY A 16 -7.44 -19.43 -22.33
C GLY A 16 -6.34 -18.57 -21.67
N ARG A 17 -5.68 -17.66 -22.41
CA ARG A 17 -4.70 -16.73 -21.83
C ARG A 17 -5.35 -15.40 -21.45
N ALA A 18 -5.02 -14.91 -20.26
CA ALA A 18 -5.34 -13.56 -19.79
C ALA A 18 -4.48 -12.53 -20.56
N ASP A 19 -5.13 -11.49 -21.07
CA ASP A 19 -4.46 -10.39 -21.77
C ASP A 19 -4.28 -9.24 -20.77
N PHE A 20 -3.03 -8.88 -20.47
CA PHE A 20 -2.69 -7.88 -19.45
C PHE A 20 -2.56 -6.49 -20.08
N ARG A 21 -3.34 -5.52 -19.61
CA ARG A 21 -3.17 -4.10 -19.96
C ARG A 21 -2.29 -3.41 -18.93
N THR A 22 -1.22 -2.77 -19.40
CA THR A 22 -0.32 -1.95 -18.58
C THR A 22 -0.87 -0.54 -18.45
N PHE A 23 -1.02 -0.03 -17.22
CA PHE A 23 -1.39 1.36 -16.94
C PHE A 23 -0.31 2.06 -16.10
N ALA A 24 -0.20 3.38 -16.31
CA ALA A 24 0.96 4.18 -15.95
C ALA A 24 1.17 4.41 -14.43
N ALA A 25 2.44 4.62 -14.11
CA ALA A 25 3.00 4.75 -12.77
C ALA A 25 2.64 6.08 -12.08
N ALA A 26 1.74 6.02 -11.12
CA ALA A 26 1.78 6.84 -9.91
C ALA A 26 0.66 6.36 -8.98
N GLN A 27 0.99 5.84 -7.79
CA GLN A 27 0.43 6.33 -6.53
C GLN A 27 0.81 5.50 -5.31
N THR A 28 1.31 6.27 -4.36
CA THR A 28 1.68 6.05 -2.97
C THR A 28 0.45 6.13 -2.05
N THR A 29 0.64 5.63 -0.83
CA THR A 29 -0.27 5.50 0.30
C THR A 29 -0.89 6.84 0.80
N ILE A 30 -2.14 6.85 1.28
CA ILE A 30 -2.82 8.08 1.76
C ILE A 30 -2.76 8.15 3.29
N ARG A 31 -1.77 8.89 3.78
CA ARG A 31 -1.76 9.52 5.11
C ARG A 31 -2.72 10.72 5.09
N GLU A 32 -3.39 11.02 6.20
CA GLU A 32 -4.14 12.29 6.33
C GLU A 32 -3.18 13.45 6.06
N ASN A 33 -3.55 14.33 5.11
CA ASN A 33 -2.70 15.47 4.76
C ASN A 33 -2.45 16.32 6.01
N VAL A 34 -1.19 16.45 6.39
CA VAL A 34 -0.72 17.39 7.39
C VAL A 34 -0.98 18.79 6.87
N SER A 35 -1.71 19.58 7.65
CA SER A 35 -1.99 20.97 7.35
C SER A 35 -0.88 21.88 7.89
N ALA A 36 -0.81 23.11 7.38
CA ALA A 36 0.06 24.14 7.94
C ALA A 36 -0.23 24.44 9.43
N ALA A 37 -1.47 24.20 9.89
CA ALA A 37 -1.83 24.32 11.30
C ALA A 37 -1.18 23.21 12.15
N ASP A 38 -1.21 21.96 11.66
CA ASP A 38 -0.56 20.83 12.34
C ASP A 38 0.96 21.00 12.44
N VAL A 39 1.57 21.57 11.39
CA VAL A 39 2.98 21.94 11.38
C VAL A 39 3.24 23.06 12.39
N SER A 40 2.42 24.12 12.40
CA SER A 40 2.56 25.24 13.34
C SER A 40 2.48 24.77 14.79
N ASP A 41 1.55 23.87 15.11
CA ASP A 41 1.42 23.28 16.44
C ASP A 41 2.63 22.43 16.82
N TRP A 42 3.19 21.68 15.86
CA TRP A 42 4.42 20.94 16.09
C TRP A 42 5.63 21.86 16.32
N LEU A 43 5.77 22.93 15.52
CA LEU A 43 6.82 23.94 15.70
C LEU A 43 6.74 24.59 17.08
N ALA A 44 5.53 25.03 17.47
CA ALA A 44 5.28 25.68 18.76
C ALA A 44 5.62 24.76 19.94
N ARG A 45 5.20 23.48 19.89
CA ARG A 45 5.52 22.49 20.94
C ARG A 45 7.02 22.24 21.09
N ASN A 46 7.79 22.43 20.04
CA ASN A 46 9.24 22.22 20.02
C ASN A 46 10.06 23.51 20.17
N GLY A 47 9.43 24.66 20.41
CA GLY A 47 10.12 25.94 20.53
C GLY A 47 10.81 26.38 19.23
N LYS A 48 10.26 25.97 18.08
CA LYS A 48 10.77 26.25 16.73
C LYS A 48 9.90 27.28 16.01
N THR A 49 10.47 27.99 15.05
CA THR A 49 9.76 28.99 14.25
C THR A 49 10.22 28.94 12.80
N LEU A 50 9.27 29.06 11.87
CA LEU A 50 9.49 29.26 10.44
C LEU A 50 8.56 30.39 9.97
N GLY A 51 8.91 31.07 8.88
CA GLY A 51 7.99 31.99 8.21
C GLY A 51 6.76 31.26 7.65
N LEU A 52 5.72 32.03 7.31
CA LEU A 52 4.46 31.46 6.81
C LEU A 52 4.67 30.59 5.56
N THR A 53 5.46 31.09 4.60
CA THR A 53 5.76 30.38 3.36
C THR A 53 6.52 29.07 3.61
N ALA A 54 7.55 29.09 4.47
CA ALA A 54 8.29 27.89 4.83
C ALA A 54 7.44 26.89 5.64
N THR A 55 6.46 27.36 6.42
CA THR A 55 5.54 26.49 7.17
C THR A 55 4.55 25.77 6.24
N GLU A 56 4.05 26.45 5.20
CA GLU A 56 3.22 25.84 4.16
C GLU A 56 4.03 24.80 3.36
N GLU A 57 5.25 25.15 2.97
CA GLU A 57 6.14 24.23 2.26
C GLU A 57 6.53 23.01 3.12
N PHE A 58 6.68 23.19 4.43
CA PHE A 58 6.90 22.08 5.35
C PHE A 58 5.72 21.10 5.35
N ALA A 59 4.48 21.60 5.37
CA ALA A 59 3.30 20.75 5.29
C ALA A 59 3.27 19.97 3.96
N ASP A 60 3.57 20.63 2.84
CA ASP A 60 3.61 20.01 1.52
C ASP A 60 4.71 18.93 1.42
N ARG A 61 5.93 19.22 1.89
CA ARG A 61 7.03 18.23 1.91
C ARG A 61 6.72 17.07 2.85
N LEU A 62 6.08 17.30 3.98
CA LEU A 62 5.63 16.22 4.88
C LEU A 62 4.59 15.32 4.23
N ASN A 63 3.66 15.87 3.44
CA ASN A 63 2.65 15.09 2.71
C ASN A 63 3.25 14.28 1.55
N GLN A 64 4.40 14.69 1.03
CA GLN A 64 5.17 13.95 0.03
C GLN A 64 6.13 12.92 0.65
N ALA A 65 6.48 13.09 1.94
CA ALA A 65 7.40 12.19 2.63
C ALA A 65 6.77 10.82 2.89
N HIS A 66 7.59 9.77 2.84
CA HIS A 66 7.18 8.37 3.04
C HIS A 66 6.66 8.07 4.46
N ALA A 67 6.91 8.94 5.46
CA ALA A 67 6.46 8.76 6.83
C ALA A 67 6.20 10.10 7.55
N ASP A 68 5.22 10.11 8.46
CA ASP A 68 5.05 11.15 9.49
C ASP A 68 5.69 10.72 10.79
N ASN A 69 6.90 11.14 11.08
CA ASN A 69 7.46 10.94 12.41
C ASN A 69 8.32 12.13 12.80
N ASP A 70 8.60 12.23 14.10
CA ASP A 70 9.36 13.36 14.64
C ASP A 70 10.76 13.49 14.05
N LEU A 71 11.37 12.40 13.57
CA LEU A 71 12.68 12.46 12.90
C LEU A 71 12.56 13.11 11.51
N VAL A 72 11.59 12.68 10.70
CA VAL A 72 11.32 13.27 9.38
C VAL A 72 10.94 14.75 9.53
N ARG A 73 10.09 15.08 10.51
CA ARG A 73 9.75 16.47 10.83
C ARG A 73 10.97 17.29 11.26
N ALA A 74 11.85 16.74 12.10
CA ALA A 74 13.05 17.45 12.53
C ALA A 74 14.03 17.70 11.38
N ASP A 75 14.17 16.76 10.46
CA ASP A 75 15.06 16.86 9.30
C ASP A 75 14.55 17.88 8.28
N LEU A 76 13.27 17.78 7.88
CA LEU A 76 12.62 18.76 7.00
C LEU A 76 12.61 20.17 7.57
N TYR A 77 12.42 20.31 8.89
CA TYR A 77 12.56 21.60 9.55
C TYR A 77 13.95 22.19 9.36
N ARG A 78 15.00 21.39 9.54
CA ARG A 78 16.38 21.87 9.42
C ARG A 78 16.64 22.37 8.00
N GLU A 79 16.25 21.59 6.99
CA GLU A 79 16.38 21.97 5.58
C GLU A 79 15.67 23.29 5.28
N LEU A 80 14.39 23.41 5.65
CA LEU A 80 13.60 24.62 5.39
C LEU A 80 14.09 25.83 6.19
N PHE A 81 14.58 25.61 7.41
CA PHE A 81 15.18 26.66 8.23
C PHE A 81 16.48 27.18 7.59
N GLU A 82 17.32 26.28 7.08
CA GLU A 82 18.54 26.62 6.32
C GLU A 82 18.21 27.32 4.99
N GLU A 83 17.15 26.92 4.29
CA GLU A 83 16.69 27.60 3.07
C GLU A 83 16.18 29.02 3.36
N GLU A 84 15.46 29.22 4.47
CA GLU A 84 14.88 30.51 4.84
C GLU A 84 15.92 31.48 5.44
N HIS A 85 16.85 30.98 6.27
CA HIS A 85 17.77 31.82 7.05
C HIS A 85 19.24 31.70 6.60
N GLY A 86 19.54 30.79 5.67
CA GLY A 86 20.91 30.40 5.34
C GLY A 86 21.52 29.48 6.41
N TYR A 87 22.75 29.00 6.15
CA TYR A 87 23.55 28.36 7.19
C TYR A 87 23.78 29.33 8.34
N SER A 88 23.59 28.85 9.57
CA SER A 88 23.97 29.65 10.73
C SER A 88 25.48 29.90 10.73
N ASP A 89 25.93 31.04 11.26
CA ASP A 89 27.36 31.34 11.44
C ASP A 89 28.06 30.25 12.27
N GLU A 90 27.32 29.59 13.16
CA GLU A 90 27.81 28.48 13.98
C GLU A 90 28.07 27.21 13.15
N ASP A 91 27.17 26.88 12.22
CA ASP A 91 27.36 25.74 11.31
C ASP A 91 28.50 26.00 10.32
N ALA A 92 28.60 27.22 9.79
CA ALA A 92 29.72 27.63 8.95
C ALA A 92 31.05 27.51 9.71
N THR A 93 31.06 27.89 10.99
CA THR A 93 32.24 27.76 11.87
C THR A 93 32.57 26.29 12.14
N ARG A 94 31.56 25.45 12.42
CA ARG A 94 31.73 24.03 12.71
C ARG A 94 32.25 23.26 11.50
N VAL A 95 31.70 23.53 10.32
CA VAL A 95 32.16 22.93 9.07
C VAL A 95 33.59 23.39 8.74
N SER A 96 33.92 24.66 8.97
CA SER A 96 35.29 25.16 8.83
C SER A 96 36.27 24.44 9.77
N ALA A 97 35.86 24.17 11.01
CA ALA A 97 36.66 23.41 11.97
C ALA A 97 36.91 21.96 11.50
N LEU A 98 35.89 21.27 10.97
CA LEU A 98 36.02 19.92 10.41
C LEU A 98 36.93 19.86 9.18
N ILE A 99 36.88 20.87 8.30
CA ILE A 99 37.79 20.97 7.15
C ILE A 99 39.23 21.10 7.62
N ASN A 100 39.48 21.93 8.63
CA ASN A 100 40.82 22.09 9.22
C ASN A 100 41.32 20.80 9.87
N GLU A 101 40.45 20.05 10.57
CA GLU A 101 40.80 18.77 11.17
C GLU A 101 41.11 17.71 10.11
N LEU A 102 40.32 17.63 9.04
CA LEU A 102 40.58 16.75 7.90
C LEU A 102 41.93 17.07 7.25
N ALA A 103 42.24 18.34 7.02
CA ALA A 103 43.54 18.75 6.49
C ALA A 103 44.69 18.36 7.44
N ALA A 104 44.53 18.59 8.75
CA ALA A 104 45.54 18.25 9.76
C ALA A 104 45.77 16.73 9.87
N SER A 105 44.76 15.91 9.56
CA SER A 105 44.86 14.44 9.51
C SER A 105 45.54 13.88 8.24
N GLY A 106 45.99 14.76 7.32
CA GLY A 106 46.61 14.39 6.05
C GLY A 106 45.62 14.13 4.90
N ARG A 107 44.33 14.43 5.08
CA ARG A 107 43.26 14.26 4.08
C ARG A 107 42.96 15.57 3.36
N VAL A 108 44.02 16.20 2.83
CA VAL A 108 43.98 17.56 2.25
C VAL A 108 43.12 17.64 0.99
N ASP A 109 43.11 16.59 0.18
CA ASP A 109 42.30 16.46 -1.03
C ASP A 109 40.79 16.50 -0.76
N VAL A 110 40.37 15.84 0.33
CA VAL A 110 38.97 15.84 0.80
C VAL A 110 38.60 17.21 1.36
N ALA A 111 39.46 17.81 2.18
CA ALA A 111 39.26 19.14 2.75
C ALA A 111 39.05 20.22 1.67
N VAL A 112 39.91 20.25 0.64
CA VAL A 112 39.82 21.20 -0.48
C VAL A 112 38.55 21.00 -1.32
N SER A 113 38.10 19.75 -1.48
CA SER A 113 36.88 19.45 -2.23
C SER A 113 35.62 19.94 -1.47
N LEU A 114 35.58 19.75 -0.15
CA LEU A 114 34.52 20.25 0.72
C LEU A 114 34.44 21.79 0.72
N GLU A 115 35.59 22.46 0.83
CA GLU A 115 35.67 23.92 0.82
C GLU A 115 35.10 24.53 -0.48
N LYS A 116 35.37 23.90 -1.63
CA LYS A 116 34.82 24.33 -2.93
C LYS A 116 33.31 24.16 -3.03
N VAL A 117 32.76 23.06 -2.50
CA VAL A 117 31.31 22.80 -2.50
C VAL A 117 30.58 23.83 -1.63
N LEU A 118 31.12 24.14 -0.46
CA LEU A 118 30.54 25.13 0.45
C LEU A 118 30.59 26.55 -0.12
N GLY A 119 31.70 26.92 -0.76
CA GLY A 119 31.84 28.22 -1.42
C GLY A 119 30.79 28.48 -2.51
N LEU A 120 30.20 27.42 -3.10
CA LEU A 120 29.12 27.53 -4.08
C LEU A 120 27.75 27.73 -3.45
N HIS A 121 27.53 27.27 -2.21
CA HIS A 121 26.23 27.37 -1.53
C HIS A 121 26.06 28.66 -0.72
N VAL A 122 27.15 29.21 -0.19
CA VAL A 122 27.11 30.47 0.59
C VAL A 122 26.87 31.72 -0.29
N ALA A 123 27.04 31.61 -1.62
CA ALA A 123 27.04 32.78 -2.52
C ALA A 123 25.69 33.16 -3.16
N ALA A 124 24.60 32.44 -2.93
CA ALA A 124 23.33 32.67 -3.64
C ALA A 124 22.17 33.04 -2.68
N PRO A 125 21.80 34.33 -2.53
CA PRO A 125 20.58 34.70 -1.83
C PRO A 125 19.34 34.39 -2.71
N VAL A 126 18.42 33.58 -2.20
CA VAL A 126 17.14 33.27 -2.85
C VAL A 126 16.11 34.33 -2.44
N THR A 127 15.48 34.99 -3.41
CA THR A 127 14.40 35.96 -3.15
C THR A 127 13.04 35.29 -3.37
N PRO A 128 12.13 35.23 -2.38
CA PRO A 128 10.86 34.53 -2.54
C PRO A 128 9.82 35.36 -3.33
N VAL A 129 9.04 34.69 -4.19
CA VAL A 129 7.94 35.27 -4.99
C VAL A 129 6.59 34.82 -4.41
N ALA A 130 5.67 35.77 -4.20
CA ALA A 130 4.37 35.52 -3.55
C ALA A 130 3.26 35.05 -4.52
N VAL A 131 2.38 34.15 -4.04
CA VAL A 131 1.19 33.63 -4.76
C VAL A 131 -0.08 33.81 -3.89
N PRO A 132 -1.25 34.21 -4.45
CA PRO A 132 -2.44 34.53 -3.66
C PRO A 132 -3.40 33.34 -3.40
N THR A 133 -3.99 33.32 -2.20
CA THR A 133 -4.88 32.28 -1.62
C THR A 133 -6.38 32.52 -1.88
N PRO A 134 -7.22 31.50 -2.18
CA PRO A 134 -8.68 31.61 -2.18
C PRO A 134 -9.37 31.04 -0.92
N ALA A 135 -10.57 31.54 -0.62
CA ALA A 135 -11.30 31.36 0.64
C ALA A 135 -12.17 30.08 0.75
N ARG A 136 -12.31 29.55 1.98
CA ARG A 136 -12.98 28.29 2.36
C ARG A 136 -14.36 28.54 3.01
N ALA A 137 -15.37 27.78 2.61
CA ALA A 137 -16.70 27.74 3.25
C ALA A 137 -16.85 26.51 4.17
N ALA A 138 -17.64 26.67 5.23
CA ALA A 138 -17.85 25.68 6.30
C ALA A 138 -19.10 24.82 6.06
N GLN A 139 -19.08 23.55 6.48
CA GLN A 139 -20.30 22.82 6.85
C GLN A 139 -20.05 21.56 7.71
N THR A 140 -21.15 21.11 8.30
CA THR A 140 -21.39 20.37 9.54
C THR A 140 -21.44 18.84 9.43
N THR A 141 -21.44 18.21 10.62
CA THR A 141 -21.45 16.79 11.05
C THR A 141 -22.29 15.77 10.23
N PRO A 142 -21.84 14.48 10.12
CA PRO A 142 -22.74 13.38 9.79
C PRO A 142 -22.65 12.09 10.63
N THR A 143 -23.80 11.42 10.63
CA THR A 143 -24.14 10.00 10.82
C THR A 143 -23.21 9.03 10.09
N THR A 144 -23.01 7.81 10.62
CA THR A 144 -22.17 6.74 10.01
C THR A 144 -22.77 6.21 8.71
N THR A 145 -22.52 6.97 7.65
CA THR A 145 -22.59 6.58 6.25
C THR A 145 -21.13 6.37 5.84
N TYR A 146 -20.78 5.24 5.23
CA TYR A 146 -19.46 5.13 4.57
C TYR A 146 -19.48 6.13 3.40
N SER A 147 -18.94 7.31 3.64
CA SER A 147 -18.83 8.37 2.66
C SER A 147 -17.45 8.24 2.02
N PHE A 148 -17.42 7.93 0.72
CA PHE A 148 -16.17 7.79 -0.02
C PHE A 148 -15.49 9.17 -0.15
N PRO A 149 -14.25 9.34 0.33
CA PRO A 149 -13.60 10.65 0.42
C PRO A 149 -13.42 11.39 -0.91
N ASN A 150 -13.32 10.73 -2.07
CA ASN A 150 -13.37 11.38 -3.39
C ASN A 150 -13.69 10.43 -4.56
N ALA A 151 -13.89 11.00 -5.75
CA ALA A 151 -14.15 10.29 -7.00
C ALA A 151 -13.00 9.35 -7.47
N ALA A 152 -11.77 9.57 -6.97
CA ALA A 152 -10.63 8.69 -7.25
C ALA A 152 -10.65 7.42 -6.38
N GLU A 153 -11.20 7.46 -5.16
CA GLU A 153 -11.43 6.30 -4.31
C GLU A 153 -12.58 5.43 -4.83
N ALA A 154 -13.62 6.07 -5.37
CA ALA A 154 -14.66 5.37 -6.13
C ALA A 154 -14.12 4.71 -7.41
N ALA A 155 -13.04 5.26 -8.00
CA ALA A 155 -12.36 4.66 -9.15
C ALA A 155 -11.36 3.55 -8.76
N ARG A 156 -10.83 3.56 -7.53
CA ARG A 156 -9.97 2.51 -6.94
C ARG A 156 -10.75 1.28 -6.49
N LEU A 157 -12.04 1.44 -6.19
CA LEU A 157 -12.93 0.33 -5.89
C LEU A 157 -13.13 -0.52 -7.14
N GLY A 158 -12.39 -1.62 -7.17
CA GLY A 158 -12.52 -2.66 -8.17
C GLY A 158 -11.60 -2.57 -9.38
N SER A 159 -10.63 -1.65 -9.38
CA SER A 159 -9.52 -1.72 -10.33
C SER A 159 -8.44 -2.67 -9.82
N PHE A 160 -7.86 -3.44 -10.75
CA PHE A 160 -6.71 -4.29 -10.47
C PHE A 160 -5.42 -3.60 -10.90
N HIS A 161 -4.39 -3.72 -10.08
CA HIS A 161 -3.05 -3.17 -10.31
C HIS A 161 -2.03 -4.31 -10.40
N ASP A 162 -0.89 -4.12 -11.07
CA ASP A 162 0.16 -5.14 -11.09
C ASP A 162 1.00 -5.14 -9.80
N THR A 163 1.11 -3.99 -9.15
CA THR A 163 1.80 -3.81 -7.87
C THR A 163 0.95 -2.91 -6.96
N VAL A 164 0.85 -3.29 -5.69
CA VAL A 164 0.19 -2.53 -4.63
C VAL A 164 1.19 -2.37 -3.49
N ILE A 165 1.30 -1.17 -2.93
CA ILE A 165 2.15 -0.91 -1.76
C ILE A 165 1.23 -0.46 -0.64
N THR A 166 1.26 -1.17 0.48
CA THR A 166 0.45 -0.87 1.67
C THR A 166 1.08 0.23 2.52
N ASP A 167 0.33 0.72 3.50
CA ASP A 167 0.75 1.78 4.41
C ASP A 167 2.02 1.48 5.21
N ASP A 168 2.25 0.19 5.51
CA ASP A 168 3.46 -0.27 6.18
C ASP A 168 4.65 -0.50 5.23
N GLY A 169 4.48 -0.20 3.94
CA GLY A 169 5.51 -0.37 2.92
C GLY A 169 5.59 -1.78 2.32
N THR A 170 4.72 -2.72 2.72
CA THR A 170 4.68 -4.06 2.12
C THR A 170 4.30 -3.97 0.66
N VAL A 171 5.11 -4.58 -0.21
CA VAL A 171 4.91 -4.56 -1.65
C VAL A 171 4.22 -5.85 -2.07
N PHE A 172 2.99 -5.75 -2.57
CA PHE A 172 2.22 -6.84 -3.13
C PHE A 172 2.30 -6.83 -4.65
N ARG A 173 2.52 -7.98 -5.27
CA ARG A 173 2.49 -8.11 -6.72
C ARG A 173 1.41 -9.10 -7.16
N ARG A 174 0.69 -8.73 -8.22
CA ARG A 174 -0.42 -9.51 -8.76
C ARG A 174 0.08 -10.85 -9.33
N SER A 175 -0.60 -11.94 -8.99
CA SER A 175 -0.30 -13.25 -9.57
C SER A 175 -0.43 -13.23 -11.10
N GLY A 176 0.50 -13.90 -11.80
CA GLY A 176 0.50 -13.98 -13.26
C GLY A 176 1.12 -12.79 -14.00
N ALA A 177 1.21 -11.60 -13.39
CA ALA A 177 1.87 -10.42 -13.97
C ALA A 177 3.41 -10.45 -13.83
N GLY A 178 4.02 -11.62 -13.99
CA GLY A 178 5.46 -11.85 -13.78
C GLY A 178 5.87 -11.96 -12.31
N ALA A 179 4.95 -11.77 -11.37
CA ALA A 179 5.12 -12.17 -9.99
C ALA A 179 4.65 -13.61 -9.80
N GLN A 180 5.50 -14.39 -9.14
CA GLN A 180 5.18 -15.72 -8.66
C GLN A 180 5.30 -15.67 -7.14
N PRO A 181 4.46 -16.42 -6.40
CA PRO A 181 4.74 -16.65 -5.00
C PRO A 181 6.15 -17.23 -4.88
N THR A 182 6.83 -16.85 -3.82
CA THR A 182 8.20 -17.26 -3.50
C THR A 182 8.18 -18.04 -2.18
N TYR A 183 9.30 -18.67 -1.84
CA TYR A 183 9.38 -19.43 -0.59
C TYR A 183 9.30 -18.56 0.66
N ASP A 184 9.48 -17.25 0.52
CA ASP A 184 9.41 -16.23 1.57
C ASP A 184 8.08 -15.45 1.55
N THR A 185 7.12 -15.84 0.70
CA THR A 185 5.77 -15.26 0.73
C THR A 185 5.16 -15.47 2.12
N SER A 186 4.84 -14.36 2.77
CA SER A 186 4.28 -14.33 4.12
C SER A 186 2.85 -13.76 4.17
N GLN A 187 2.40 -13.14 3.08
CA GLN A 187 1.09 -12.51 3.01
C GLN A 187 0.43 -12.72 1.64
N ILE A 188 -0.88 -12.96 1.67
CA ILE A 188 -1.73 -13.06 0.48
C ILE A 188 -2.76 -11.95 0.55
N ARG A 189 -2.75 -11.02 -0.40
CA ARG A 189 -3.74 -9.95 -0.49
C ARG A 189 -4.76 -10.27 -1.58
N ILE A 190 -6.03 -10.09 -1.26
CA ILE A 190 -7.15 -10.24 -2.19
C ILE A 190 -7.70 -8.86 -2.51
N GLN A 191 -7.90 -8.58 -3.80
CA GLN A 191 -8.62 -7.40 -4.29
C GLN A 191 -9.88 -7.85 -5.02
N THR A 192 -11.02 -7.24 -4.76
CA THR A 192 -12.30 -7.56 -5.41
C THR A 192 -12.80 -6.37 -6.23
N THR A 193 -13.64 -6.63 -7.24
CA THR A 193 -14.24 -5.57 -8.09
C THR A 193 -15.28 -4.71 -7.39
N ARG A 194 -15.74 -5.14 -6.21
CA ARG A 194 -16.72 -4.40 -5.40
C ARG A 194 -16.41 -4.53 -3.91
N PRO A 195 -16.92 -3.61 -3.07
CA PRO A 195 -16.92 -3.80 -1.64
C PRO A 195 -17.57 -5.11 -1.23
N LEU A 196 -16.98 -5.77 -0.23
CA LEU A 196 -17.56 -6.92 0.47
C LEU A 196 -17.93 -6.52 1.89
N ASP A 197 -19.13 -6.88 2.34
CA ASP A 197 -19.45 -6.82 3.76
C ASP A 197 -18.66 -7.87 4.57
N ASP A 198 -18.79 -7.86 5.89
CA ASP A 198 -18.01 -8.75 6.76
C ASP A 198 -18.43 -10.22 6.64
N ASP A 199 -19.67 -10.50 6.24
CA ASP A 199 -20.17 -11.86 6.06
C ASP A 199 -19.71 -12.42 4.71
N GLU A 200 -19.70 -11.59 3.66
CA GLU A 200 -19.09 -11.85 2.37
C GLU A 200 -17.59 -12.08 2.50
N MET A 201 -16.85 -11.20 3.16
CA MET A 201 -15.42 -11.38 3.40
C MET A 201 -15.13 -12.69 4.13
N ARG A 202 -15.92 -13.03 5.16
CA ARG A 202 -15.81 -14.31 5.89
C ARG A 202 -16.13 -15.53 5.00
N ARG A 203 -17.11 -15.43 4.11
CA ARG A 203 -17.42 -16.51 3.15
C ARG A 203 -16.31 -16.69 2.11
N PHE A 204 -15.76 -15.59 1.59
CA PHE A 204 -14.62 -15.62 0.68
C PHE A 204 -13.39 -16.25 1.36
N ALA A 205 -13.08 -15.80 2.58
CA ALA A 205 -11.99 -16.35 3.39
C ALA A 205 -12.11 -17.86 3.61
N LYS A 206 -13.32 -18.38 3.84
CA LYS A 206 -13.57 -19.83 3.93
C LYS A 206 -13.30 -20.56 2.62
N ALA A 207 -13.67 -19.97 1.48
CA ALA A 207 -13.40 -20.54 0.16
C ALA A 207 -11.89 -20.60 -0.12
N LEU A 208 -11.17 -19.50 0.09
CA LEU A 208 -9.71 -19.44 -0.06
C LEU A 208 -9.01 -20.40 0.92
N GLY A 209 -9.40 -20.40 2.20
CA GLY A 209 -8.85 -21.31 3.19
C GLY A 209 -9.08 -22.79 2.84
N TYR A 210 -10.23 -23.12 2.24
CA TYR A 210 -10.50 -24.47 1.75
C TYR A 210 -9.62 -24.85 0.54
N ALA A 211 -9.50 -23.95 -0.44
CA ALA A 211 -8.61 -24.15 -1.61
C ALA A 211 -7.16 -24.37 -1.15
N HIS A 212 -6.68 -23.48 -0.26
CA HIS A 212 -5.33 -23.51 0.27
C HIS A 212 -5.05 -24.80 1.06
N ALA A 213 -5.96 -25.20 1.94
CA ALA A 213 -5.81 -26.42 2.72
C ALA A 213 -5.79 -27.70 1.85
N ALA A 214 -6.47 -27.68 0.70
CA ALA A 214 -6.48 -28.80 -0.24
C ALA A 214 -5.13 -28.98 -0.95
N THR A 215 -4.43 -27.88 -1.26
CA THR A 215 -3.22 -27.89 -2.08
C THR A 215 -1.92 -27.75 -1.28
N VAL A 216 -1.78 -26.72 -0.44
CA VAL A 216 -0.54 -26.39 0.29
C VAL A 216 -0.30 -27.37 1.44
N ARG A 217 -1.37 -27.66 2.21
CA ARG A 217 -1.38 -28.53 3.41
C ARG A 217 -0.45 -28.03 4.54
N GLY A 218 -0.85 -28.25 5.79
CA GLY A 218 -0.03 -27.91 6.95
C GLY A 218 -0.57 -26.74 7.74
N GLU A 219 -0.32 -25.53 7.27
CA GLU A 219 -0.77 -24.31 7.90
C GLU A 219 -2.11 -23.85 7.32
N ALA A 220 -3.00 -23.43 8.22
CA ALA A 220 -4.20 -22.70 7.83
C ALA A 220 -3.81 -21.24 7.59
N LEU A 221 -4.45 -20.60 6.61
CA LEU A 221 -4.37 -19.15 6.48
C LEU A 221 -4.88 -18.49 7.77
N GLY A 222 -4.23 -17.40 8.16
CA GLY A 222 -4.68 -16.57 9.27
C GLY A 222 -6.05 -15.95 9.03
N ASP A 223 -6.61 -15.31 10.05
CA ASP A 223 -7.86 -14.55 9.88
C ASP A 223 -7.63 -13.38 8.91
N PRO A 224 -8.60 -13.09 8.01
CA PRO A 224 -8.47 -11.98 7.08
C PRO A 224 -8.46 -10.64 7.82
N THR A 225 -7.50 -9.79 7.51
CA THR A 225 -7.46 -8.40 7.96
C THR A 225 -7.94 -7.50 6.82
N ARG A 226 -9.03 -6.76 7.05
CA ARG A 226 -9.57 -5.82 6.06
C ARG A 226 -8.62 -4.63 5.91
N GLU A 227 -8.23 -4.36 4.68
CA GLU A 227 -7.40 -3.19 4.33
C GLU A 227 -8.30 -2.08 3.75
N THR A 228 -9.16 -2.42 2.78
CA THR A 228 -10.16 -1.50 2.20
C THR A 228 -11.53 -2.19 2.14
N PRO A 229 -12.62 -1.49 1.77
CA PRO A 229 -13.90 -2.15 1.56
C PRO A 229 -13.85 -3.30 0.53
N SER A 230 -12.92 -3.26 -0.43
CA SER A 230 -12.75 -4.26 -1.50
C SER A 230 -11.41 -4.99 -1.46
N SER A 231 -10.69 -4.95 -0.34
CA SER A 231 -9.44 -5.71 -0.18
C SER A 231 -9.20 -6.17 1.25
N PHE A 232 -8.53 -7.31 1.36
CA PHE A 232 -8.19 -7.93 2.63
C PHE A 232 -6.95 -8.80 2.48
N ILE A 233 -6.22 -8.96 3.58
CA ILE A 233 -4.91 -9.61 3.63
C ILE A 233 -5.01 -10.83 4.54
N PHE A 234 -4.43 -11.94 4.11
CA PHE A 234 -4.19 -13.14 4.91
C PHE A 234 -2.72 -13.23 5.24
N TRP A 235 -2.44 -13.55 6.49
CA TRP A 235 -1.11 -14.00 6.86
C TRP A 235 -0.93 -15.49 6.53
N PHE A 236 0.24 -15.84 6.04
CA PHE A 236 0.65 -17.18 5.65
C PHE A 236 2.10 -17.41 6.07
N ASP A 237 2.42 -18.57 6.62
CA ASP A 237 3.82 -18.93 6.90
C ASP A 237 4.21 -20.14 6.05
N SER A 238 4.87 -19.82 4.94
CA SER A 238 5.36 -20.78 3.95
C SER A 238 6.28 -21.84 4.53
N THR A 239 6.94 -21.57 5.67
CA THR A 239 7.88 -22.51 6.30
C THR A 239 7.19 -23.71 6.93
N LYS A 240 5.88 -23.62 7.20
CA LYS A 240 5.08 -24.75 7.70
C LYS A 240 4.25 -25.45 6.62
N ALA A 241 4.45 -25.11 5.35
CA ALA A 241 3.83 -25.83 4.25
C ALA A 241 4.34 -27.28 4.20
N HIS A 242 3.44 -28.27 4.10
CA HIS A 242 3.79 -29.69 3.98
C HIS A 242 3.94 -30.14 2.51
N THR A 243 4.15 -29.20 1.60
CA THR A 243 4.44 -29.44 0.18
C THR A 243 5.90 -29.10 -0.10
N SER A 244 6.56 -29.92 -0.94
CA SER A 244 7.93 -29.66 -1.38
C SER A 244 8.04 -28.49 -2.36
N ASP A 245 6.92 -28.10 -2.97
CA ASP A 245 6.82 -27.00 -3.93
C ASP A 245 5.62 -26.13 -3.53
N VAL A 246 5.88 -25.14 -2.67
CA VAL A 246 4.86 -24.21 -2.17
C VAL A 246 4.34 -23.32 -3.28
N VAL A 247 5.19 -22.95 -4.24
CA VAL A 247 4.85 -22.08 -5.37
C VAL A 247 3.81 -22.76 -6.26
N SER A 248 4.06 -24.01 -6.65
CA SER A 248 3.08 -24.78 -7.44
C SER A 248 1.79 -25.05 -6.67
N ALA A 249 1.87 -25.28 -5.36
CA ALA A 249 0.68 -25.54 -4.54
C ALA A 249 -0.19 -24.28 -4.36
N LEU A 250 0.43 -23.11 -4.18
CA LEU A 250 -0.25 -21.82 -4.16
C LEU A 250 -0.93 -21.57 -5.51
N GLY A 251 -0.22 -21.72 -6.64
CA GLY A 251 -0.83 -21.59 -7.98
C GLY A 251 -2.05 -22.49 -8.18
N LYS A 252 -2.02 -23.75 -7.72
CA LYS A 252 -3.21 -24.62 -7.75
C LYS A 252 -4.35 -24.12 -6.87
N SER A 253 -4.04 -23.54 -5.70
CA SER A 253 -5.04 -22.92 -4.83
C SER A 253 -5.72 -21.74 -5.54
N GLU A 254 -4.97 -20.96 -6.33
CA GLU A 254 -5.52 -19.86 -7.13
C GLU A 254 -6.43 -20.39 -8.24
N ASP A 255 -5.99 -21.43 -8.95
CA ASP A 255 -6.75 -22.05 -10.03
C ASP A 255 -8.07 -22.67 -9.54
N ASP A 256 -8.07 -23.28 -8.35
CA ASP A 256 -9.25 -23.93 -7.75
C ASP A 256 -10.24 -22.92 -7.14
N LEU A 257 -9.78 -21.74 -6.70
CA LEU A 257 -10.60 -20.77 -5.97
C LEU A 257 -11.83 -20.27 -6.75
N PRO A 258 -11.75 -19.90 -8.04
CA PRO A 258 -12.92 -19.51 -8.83
C PRO A 258 -14.01 -20.58 -8.84
N ASP A 259 -13.66 -21.87 -9.00
CA ASP A 259 -14.64 -22.96 -8.99
C ASP A 259 -15.26 -23.14 -7.61
N ILE A 260 -14.48 -23.01 -6.53
CA ILE A 260 -15.00 -23.08 -5.15
C ILE A 260 -15.94 -21.90 -4.85
N LEU A 261 -15.65 -20.71 -5.35
CA LEU A 261 -16.53 -19.54 -5.18
C LEU A 261 -17.84 -19.72 -5.98
N GLU A 262 -17.77 -20.24 -7.20
CA GLU A 262 -18.94 -20.46 -8.06
C GLU A 262 -19.80 -21.63 -7.56
N ASN A 263 -19.18 -22.78 -7.31
CA ASN A 263 -19.87 -24.06 -7.10
C ASN A 263 -19.84 -24.54 -5.63
N GLY A 264 -19.03 -23.92 -4.78
CA GLY A 264 -18.78 -24.38 -3.42
C GLY A 264 -17.89 -25.63 -3.37
N SER A 265 -17.42 -25.99 -2.18
CA SER A 265 -16.64 -27.23 -1.95
C SER A 265 -17.45 -28.48 -2.35
N PRO A 266 -16.81 -29.60 -2.77
CA PRO A 266 -17.49 -30.85 -3.08
C PRO A 266 -18.48 -31.33 -2.02
N VAL A 267 -19.57 -31.94 -2.48
CA VAL A 267 -20.58 -32.54 -1.59
C VAL A 267 -19.97 -33.74 -0.87
N ARG A 268 -20.11 -33.78 0.45
CA ARG A 268 -19.63 -34.86 1.29
C ARG A 268 -20.40 -36.14 1.00
N MET A 269 -19.67 -37.19 0.65
CA MET A 269 -20.24 -38.51 0.37
C MET A 269 -20.60 -39.30 1.65
N THR A 270 -20.02 -38.93 2.80
CA THR A 270 -20.11 -39.71 4.05
C THR A 270 -20.24 -38.79 5.26
N ASP A 271 -20.75 -39.34 6.37
CA ASP A 271 -20.91 -38.68 7.67
C ASP A 271 -19.62 -38.61 8.51
N ARG A 272 -18.44 -38.67 7.87
CA ARG A 272 -17.14 -38.75 8.60
C ARG A 272 -16.87 -37.52 9.48
N ALA A 273 -17.46 -36.37 9.13
CA ALA A 273 -17.34 -35.13 9.89
C ALA A 273 -18.45 -34.96 10.95
N GLY A 274 -19.34 -35.95 11.10
CA GLY A 274 -20.48 -35.92 12.02
C GLY A 274 -21.75 -36.48 11.38
N THR A 275 -22.68 -36.97 12.21
CA THR A 275 -23.99 -37.46 11.76
C THR A 275 -24.76 -36.36 11.01
N GLY A 276 -25.27 -36.65 9.81
CA GLY A 276 -26.02 -35.69 8.99
C GLY A 276 -25.14 -34.75 8.16
N THR A 277 -23.86 -35.03 8.02
CA THR A 277 -22.94 -34.26 7.15
C THR A 277 -22.86 -34.81 5.73
N ALA A 278 -23.26 -36.05 5.48
CA ALA A 278 -23.43 -36.59 4.14
C ALA A 278 -24.47 -35.76 3.36
N GLY A 279 -24.16 -35.45 2.10
CA GLY A 279 -25.00 -34.57 1.27
C GLY A 279 -24.80 -33.06 1.52
N THR A 280 -23.98 -32.67 2.50
CA THR A 280 -23.65 -31.25 2.77
C THR A 280 -22.34 -30.84 2.11
N ARG A 281 -22.12 -29.52 1.94
CA ARG A 281 -20.85 -28.92 1.54
C ARG A 281 -20.18 -28.30 2.75
N LEU A 282 -18.84 -28.30 2.81
CA LEU A 282 -18.11 -27.61 3.88
C LEU A 282 -18.12 -26.10 3.67
N VAL A 283 -17.89 -25.67 2.42
CA VAL A 283 -17.99 -24.29 1.97
C VAL A 283 -19.14 -24.21 0.96
N PRO A 284 -20.21 -23.44 1.23
CA PRO A 284 -21.26 -23.19 0.25
C PRO A 284 -20.74 -22.27 -0.87
N PRO A 285 -21.38 -22.28 -2.06
CA PRO A 285 -21.06 -21.31 -3.11
C PRO A 285 -21.26 -19.88 -2.61
N PHE A 286 -20.46 -18.96 -3.14
CA PHE A 286 -20.48 -17.55 -2.76
C PHE A 286 -21.78 -16.86 -3.18
N GLY A 287 -22.31 -17.24 -4.35
CA GLY A 287 -23.65 -16.86 -4.82
C GLY A 287 -23.74 -15.49 -5.50
N SER A 288 -22.62 -14.80 -5.73
CA SER A 288 -22.57 -13.56 -6.50
C SER A 288 -21.42 -13.58 -7.48
N ASP A 289 -21.61 -12.96 -8.64
CA ASP A 289 -20.51 -12.66 -9.56
C ASP A 289 -19.54 -11.71 -8.87
N ILE A 290 -18.37 -12.24 -8.53
CA ILE A 290 -17.27 -11.50 -7.95
C ILE A 290 -16.03 -11.76 -8.79
N GLU A 291 -15.51 -10.69 -9.36
CA GLU A 291 -14.19 -10.71 -9.96
C GLU A 291 -13.18 -10.32 -8.88
N PHE A 292 -12.05 -11.01 -8.85
CA PHE A 292 -11.01 -10.78 -7.86
C PHE A 292 -9.63 -11.06 -8.45
N GLU A 293 -8.61 -10.53 -7.78
CA GLU A 293 -7.21 -10.79 -8.06
C GLU A 293 -6.47 -11.13 -6.77
N ILE A 294 -5.47 -11.99 -6.91
CA ILE A 294 -4.61 -12.43 -5.82
C ILE A 294 -3.25 -11.78 -5.97
N TYR A 295 -2.70 -11.34 -4.85
CA TYR A 295 -1.40 -10.73 -4.77
C TYR A 295 -0.57 -11.41 -3.69
N TYR A 296 0.73 -11.56 -3.96
CA TYR A 296 1.71 -12.05 -2.99
C TYR A 296 2.64 -10.92 -2.58
N ASP A 297 3.03 -10.91 -1.32
CA ASP A 297 4.11 -10.04 -0.87
C ASP A 297 5.41 -10.40 -1.59
N ALA A 298 6.07 -9.38 -2.12
CA ALA A 298 7.45 -9.46 -2.54
C ALA A 298 8.29 -9.23 -1.28
N ALA A 299 8.90 -10.29 -0.77
CA ALA A 299 9.94 -10.13 0.23
C ALA A 299 11.00 -9.13 -0.28
N VAL A 300 11.37 -8.19 0.60
CA VAL A 300 12.33 -7.12 0.31
C VAL A 300 13.75 -7.67 0.25
#